data_AF-A0A5B1REJ7-F1
#
_entry.id   AF-A0A5B1REJ7-F1
#
_cell.length_a   1.000
_cell.length_b   1.000
_cell.length_c   1.000
_cell.angle_alpha   90.00
_cell.angle_beta   90.00
_cell.angle_gamma   90.00
#
_symmetry.space_group_name_H-M   'P 1'
#
loop_
_entity.id
_entity.type
_entity.pdbx_description
1 polymer ?
#
loop_
_entity_poly.entity_id
_entity_poly.type
_entity_poly.pdbx_seq_one_letter_code
_entity_poly.pdbx_strand_id
1 'polypeptide(L)'
;GAPTWFITFAPTDLRHPLCLYMASDDRRFYPQMYTDQKRWSLIANNPVACARFFHFMVEIFLKHVLGVKSGHPGMYGDTDGYYGTVEE
;
A
#
# COMPACT_ATOMS: atom_id res chain seq x y z
N GLY A 1 -15.65 -26.76 5.69
CA GLY A 1 -15.72 -25.38 5.18
C GLY A 1 -14.30 -24.89 4.94
N ALA A 2 -14.07 -24.09 3.91
CA ALA A 2 -12.78 -23.43 3.70
C ALA A 2 -12.48 -22.47 4.89
N PRO A 3 -11.22 -22.24 5.26
CA PRO A 3 -10.85 -21.35 6.35
C PRO A 3 -11.19 -19.89 6.01
N THR A 4 -11.67 -19.13 7.01
CA THR A 4 -11.85 -17.68 6.92
C THR A 4 -10.71 -16.98 7.65
N TRP A 5 -10.05 -16.04 6.99
CA TRP A 5 -8.94 -15.27 7.56
C TRP A 5 -9.36 -13.83 7.84
N PHE A 6 -8.98 -13.33 9.02
CA PHE A 6 -9.06 -11.90 9.36
C PHE A 6 -7.64 -11.35 9.34
N ILE A 7 -7.40 -10.33 8.51
CA ILE A 7 -6.06 -9.76 8.32
C ILE A 7 -6.15 -8.24 8.44
N THR A 8 -5.32 -7.68 9.32
CA THR A 8 -5.15 -6.23 9.50
C THR A 8 -3.73 -5.85 9.13
N PHE A 9 -3.56 -4.81 8.32
CA PHE A 9 -2.26 -4.25 7.97
C PHE A 9 -2.36 -2.73 7.84
N ALA A 10 -1.24 -2.04 7.97
CA ALA A 10 -1.15 -0.57 7.86
C ALA A 10 -0.59 -0.16 6.48
N PRO A 11 -1.44 0.08 5.46
CA PRO A 11 -1.02 0.50 4.13
C PRO A 11 -0.62 1.99 4.02
N THR A 12 -0.54 2.71 5.15
CA THR A 12 -0.31 4.16 5.21
C THR A 12 0.96 4.53 5.99
N ASP A 13 2.13 4.07 5.54
CA ASP A 13 3.40 4.53 6.11
C ASP A 13 3.93 5.77 5.37
N LEU A 14 3.79 6.94 6.01
CA LEU A 14 4.29 8.23 5.54
C LEU A 14 5.82 8.32 5.48
N ARG A 15 6.52 7.36 6.10
CA ARG A 15 7.99 7.22 6.03
C ARG A 15 8.41 6.30 4.89
N HIS A 16 7.47 5.62 4.26
CA HIS A 16 7.77 4.65 3.22
C HIS A 16 8.40 5.35 2.00
N PRO A 17 9.57 4.91 1.51
CA PRO A 17 10.26 5.55 0.38
C PRO A 17 9.39 5.69 -0.87
N LEU A 18 8.52 4.71 -1.13
CA LEU A 18 7.57 4.76 -2.25
C LEU A 18 6.52 5.87 -2.09
N CYS A 19 6.00 6.08 -0.87
CA CYS A 19 5.03 7.14 -0.60
C CYS A 19 5.67 8.51 -0.80
N LEU A 20 6.90 8.69 -0.27
CA LEU A 20 7.68 9.92 -0.45
C LEU A 20 8.03 10.18 -1.91
N TYR A 21 8.39 9.13 -2.65
CA TYR A 21 8.64 9.22 -4.09
C TYR A 21 7.39 9.65 -4.86
N MET A 22 6.24 9.04 -4.58
CA MET A 22 4.97 9.42 -5.21
C MET A 22 4.51 10.84 -4.87
N ALA A 23 4.90 11.36 -3.70
CA ALA A 23 4.60 12.72 -3.26
C ALA A 23 5.57 13.75 -3.84
N SER A 24 6.81 13.36 -4.11
CA SER A 24 7.82 14.22 -4.72
C SER A 24 7.64 14.36 -6.24
N ASP A 25 8.07 15.48 -6.80
CA ASP A 25 8.14 15.71 -8.26
C ASP A 25 9.34 15.01 -8.93
N ASP A 26 10.12 14.23 -8.17
CA ASP A 26 11.39 13.68 -8.64
C ASP A 26 11.17 12.50 -9.60
N ARG A 27 11.90 12.49 -10.72
CA ARG A 27 11.74 11.47 -11.78
C ARG A 27 12.50 10.18 -11.48
N ARG A 28 13.28 10.14 -10.40
CA ARG A 28 14.14 9.02 -10.05
C ARG A 28 13.77 8.49 -8.67
N PHE A 29 13.40 7.21 -8.61
CA PHE A 29 13.24 6.52 -7.33
C PHE A 29 14.61 6.38 -6.66
N TYR A 30 14.85 7.17 -5.62
CA TYR A 30 16.02 7.09 -4.77
C TYR A 30 15.58 7.15 -3.31
N PRO A 31 16.06 6.27 -2.43
CA PRO A 31 15.72 6.28 -1.01
C PRO A 31 16.42 7.47 -0.32
N GLN A 32 15.88 8.66 -0.55
CA GLN A 32 16.40 9.88 0.05
C GLN A 32 15.90 10.00 1.48
N MET A 33 16.84 10.15 2.41
CA MET A 33 16.54 10.38 3.81
C MET A 33 16.16 11.84 4.01
N TYR A 34 14.85 12.11 4.03
CA TYR A 34 14.32 13.43 4.35
C TYR A 34 14.17 13.62 5.86
N THR A 35 14.48 14.82 6.34
CA THR A 35 14.10 15.30 7.69
C THR A 35 12.58 15.19 7.88
N ASP A 36 12.11 14.98 9.11
CA ASP A 36 10.67 14.87 9.41
C ASP A 36 9.86 16.02 8.82
N GLN A 37 10.31 17.26 9.02
CA GLN A 37 9.62 18.46 8.57
C GLN A 37 9.44 18.51 7.04
N LYS A 38 10.43 18.02 6.28
CA LYS A 38 10.35 17.94 4.82
C LYS A 38 9.43 16.82 4.35
N ARG A 39 9.38 15.68 5.05
CA ARG A 39 8.41 14.61 4.77
C ARG A 39 6.99 15.09 4.95
N TRP A 40 6.71 15.73 6.09
CA TRP A 40 5.40 16.33 6.37
C TRP A 40 5.01 17.35 5.31
N SER A 41 5.94 18.22 4.91
CA SER A 41 5.70 19.19 3.84
C SER A 41 5.38 18.52 2.50
N LEU A 42 6.14 17.51 2.07
CA LEU A 42 5.88 16.80 0.81
C LEU A 42 4.48 16.15 0.79
N ILE A 43 4.10 15.50 1.88
CA ILE A 43 2.80 14.84 2.02
C ILE A 43 1.66 15.86 2.06
N ALA A 44 1.80 16.92 2.86
CA ALA A 44 0.79 17.96 2.99
C ALA A 44 0.53 18.69 1.66
N ASN A 45 1.57 18.88 0.85
CA ASN A 45 1.45 19.49 -0.47
C ASN A 45 0.89 18.54 -1.54
N ASN A 46 0.87 17.22 -1.29
CA ASN A 46 0.38 16.22 -2.25
C ASN A 46 -0.36 15.07 -1.54
N PRO A 47 -1.57 15.32 -0.98
CA PRO A 47 -2.35 14.29 -0.30
C PRO A 47 -2.79 13.16 -1.24
N VAL A 48 -2.92 13.45 -2.55
CA VAL A 48 -3.26 12.46 -3.58
C VAL A 48 -2.19 11.36 -3.67
N ALA A 49 -0.92 11.69 -3.44
CA ALA A 49 0.15 10.70 -3.41
C ALA A 49 -0.04 9.65 -2.30
N CYS A 50 -0.53 10.05 -1.14
CA CYS A 50 -0.83 9.12 -0.04
C CYS A 50 -1.96 8.17 -0.42
N ALA A 51 -3.02 8.67 -1.05
CA ALA A 51 -4.11 7.84 -1.54
C ALA A 51 -3.66 6.84 -2.62
N ARG A 52 -2.77 7.28 -3.54
CA ARG A 52 -2.18 6.41 -4.56
C ARG A 52 -1.29 5.33 -3.95
N PHE A 53 -0.48 5.69 -2.96
CA PHE A 53 0.36 4.72 -2.23
C PHE A 53 -0.52 3.70 -1.49
N PHE A 54 -1.53 4.15 -0.76
CA PHE A 54 -2.49 3.28 -0.09
C PHE A 54 -3.11 2.28 -1.08
N HIS A 55 -3.65 2.79 -2.18
CA HIS A 55 -4.29 1.97 -3.21
C HIS A 55 -3.31 0.93 -3.77
N PHE A 56 -2.08 1.35 -4.10
CA PHE A 56 -1.03 0.45 -4.57
C PHE A 56 -0.73 -0.65 -3.55
N MET A 57 -0.58 -0.33 -2.27
CA MET A 57 -0.32 -1.30 -1.21
C MET A 57 -1.45 -2.32 -1.05
N VAL A 58 -2.71 -1.88 -1.16
CA VAL A 58 -3.87 -2.77 -1.11
C VAL A 58 -3.90 -3.68 -2.34
N GLU A 59 -3.68 -3.15 -3.55
CA GLU A 59 -3.69 -3.95 -4.77
C GLU A 59 -2.60 -5.02 -4.80
N ILE A 60 -1.37 -4.69 -4.37
CA ILE A 60 -0.29 -5.69 -4.31
C ILE A 60 -0.60 -6.76 -3.26
N PHE A 61 -1.25 -6.40 -2.15
CA PHE A 61 -1.64 -7.35 -1.12
C PHE A 61 -2.69 -8.32 -1.67
N LEU A 62 -3.76 -7.80 -2.27
CA LEU A 62 -4.81 -8.63 -2.88
C LEU A 62 -4.23 -9.56 -3.96
N LYS A 63 -3.38 -9.03 -4.84
CA LYS A 63 -2.82 -9.81 -5.95
C LYS A 63 -1.81 -10.86 -5.49
N HIS A 64 -0.81 -10.46 -4.70
CA HIS A 64 0.33 -11.34 -4.41
C HIS A 64 0.17 -12.16 -3.14
N VAL A 65 -0.52 -11.63 -2.12
CA VAL A 65 -0.74 -12.37 -0.87
C VAL A 65 -2.01 -13.21 -0.96
N LEU A 66 -3.12 -12.64 -1.45
CA LEU A 66 -4.39 -13.39 -1.55
C LEU A 66 -4.57 -14.10 -2.89
N GLY A 67 -3.77 -13.79 -3.91
CA GLY A 67 -3.94 -14.41 -5.23
C GLY A 67 -5.20 -13.94 -5.98
N VAL A 68 -5.73 -12.77 -5.65
CA VAL A 68 -6.94 -12.23 -6.28
C VAL A 68 -6.58 -11.76 -7.69
N LYS A 69 -7.31 -12.28 -8.70
CA LYS A 69 -7.08 -11.97 -10.13
C LYS A 69 -5.64 -12.24 -10.59
N SER A 70 -4.92 -13.16 -9.94
CA SER A 70 -3.62 -13.66 -10.39
C SER A 70 -3.75 -15.01 -11.10
N GLY A 71 -2.76 -15.37 -11.91
CA GLY A 71 -2.65 -16.70 -12.52
C GLY A 71 -2.06 -17.76 -11.59
N HIS A 72 -1.94 -17.47 -10.29
CA HIS A 72 -1.37 -18.35 -9.27
C HIS A 72 -2.21 -18.27 -7.99
N PRO A 73 -2.26 -19.33 -7.16
CA PRO A 73 -2.85 -19.30 -5.83
C PRO A 73 -2.20 -18.25 -4.93
N GLY A 74 -2.94 -17.74 -3.95
CA GLY A 74 -2.39 -16.90 -2.89
C GLY A 74 -1.63 -17.72 -1.84
N MET A 75 -1.04 -17.04 -0.85
CA MET A 75 -0.39 -17.71 0.28
C MET A 75 -1.34 -18.59 1.11
N TYR A 76 -2.64 -18.26 1.09
CA TYR A 76 -3.68 -18.99 1.81
C TYR A 76 -4.47 -19.96 0.92
N GLY A 77 -4.00 -20.21 -0.31
CA GLY A 77 -4.71 -21.00 -1.32
C GLY A 77 -5.54 -20.13 -2.26
N ASP A 78 -6.56 -20.73 -2.87
CA ASP A 78 -7.45 -20.03 -3.80
C ASP A 78 -8.48 -19.18 -3.03
N THR A 79 -8.53 -17.89 -3.35
CA THR A 79 -9.46 -16.96 -2.72
C THR A 79 -10.84 -17.04 -3.36
N ASP A 80 -11.82 -17.56 -2.61
CA ASP A 80 -13.24 -17.61 -3.02
C ASP A 80 -13.92 -16.23 -2.96
N GLY A 81 -13.51 -15.39 -2.01
CA GLY A 81 -14.00 -14.02 -1.87
C GLY A 81 -13.21 -13.23 -0.83
N TYR A 82 -13.33 -11.90 -0.88
CA TYR A 82 -12.75 -11.00 0.11
C TYR A 82 -13.64 -9.77 0.32
N TYR A 83 -13.54 -9.17 1.50
CA TYR A 83 -14.14 -7.90 1.86
C TYR A 83 -13.09 -7.10 2.63
N GLY A 84 -12.98 -5.80 2.33
CA GLY A 84 -12.03 -4.90 2.99
C GLY A 84 -12.76 -3.68 3.56
N THR A 85 -12.37 -3.29 4.77
CA THR A 85 -12.77 -2.03 5.40
C THR A 85 -11.52 -1.21 5.72
N VAL A 86 -11.69 0.11 5.82
CA VAL A 86 -10.65 1.03 6.26
C VAL A 86 -11.09 1.61 7.60
N GLU A 87 -10.21 1.59 8.59
CA GLU A 87 -10.41 2.22 9.88
C GLU A 87 -9.51 3.47 9.95
N GLU A 88 -10.05 4.59 10.46
CA GLU A 88 -9.32 5.86 10.70
C GLU A 88 -8.54 5.83 12.01
#